data_AF-A0A409XX81-F1
#
_entry.id   AF-A0A409XX81-F1
#
_cell.length_a   1.000
_cell.length_b   1.000
_cell.length_c   1.000
_cell.angle_alpha   90.00
_cell.angle_beta   90.00
_cell.angle_gamma   90.00
#
_symmetry.space_group_name_H-M   'P 1'
#
loop_
_entity.id
_entity.type
_entity.pdbx_description
1 polymer ?
#
loop_
_entity_poly.entity_id
_entity_poly.type
_entity_poly.pdbx_seq_one_letter_code
_entity_poly.pdbx_strand_id
1 'polypeptide(L)'
;MRLQKVSHKHEAVPQLAMRGMTNAKRFAAGLPPLPPRRKPLGQRTKTARSASASTIPGTQANIEVLDTSTGQSLGYFSSAYNSFGEATLATNLNPRATQGDEEETQPSTGSSSRLVIITPQNGGPSNVQTVNGPDAAFPFLGGIKGFTSPDNLIDPATDDYGYIGGVQETFPGSSPVLAGNSFTAATGLPVPVESAIWYHDTVTGALTAQWVNPDGSLPTTYLGYIQGFLIFTGNQTAFAETYGPTVWVNFSVAPSTS
;
A
#
# COMPACT_ATOMS: atom_id res chain seq x y z
N MET A 1 5.48 78.15 -35.19
CA MET A 1 5.78 76.81 -34.64
C MET A 1 4.94 75.80 -35.41
N ARG A 2 5.53 75.06 -36.37
CA ARG A 2 4.82 74.24 -37.37
C ARG A 2 4.93 72.77 -36.97
N LEU A 3 3.83 72.17 -36.51
CA LEU A 3 3.74 70.75 -36.13
C LEU A 3 3.93 69.85 -37.36
N GLN A 4 5.03 69.09 -37.39
CA GLN A 4 5.25 68.03 -38.37
C GLN A 4 4.37 66.83 -38.04
N LYS A 5 3.48 66.48 -38.98
CA LYS A 5 2.59 65.32 -38.91
C LYS A 5 3.38 64.07 -39.32
N VAL A 6 3.81 63.27 -38.36
CA VAL A 6 4.48 61.99 -38.61
C VAL A 6 3.43 61.00 -39.13
N SER A 7 3.55 60.63 -40.40
CA SER A 7 2.69 59.65 -41.05
C SER A 7 3.29 58.27 -40.88
N HIS A 8 2.74 57.46 -39.97
CA HIS A 8 3.12 56.06 -39.84
C HIS A 8 2.45 55.26 -40.97
N LYS A 9 3.23 54.89 -41.98
CA LYS A 9 2.83 53.87 -42.96
C LYS A 9 2.75 52.53 -42.22
N HIS A 10 1.54 52.02 -42.02
CA HIS A 10 1.33 50.66 -41.56
C HIS A 10 1.71 49.71 -42.69
N GLU A 11 2.89 49.10 -42.57
CA GLU A 11 3.37 48.06 -43.46
C GLU A 11 2.45 46.83 -43.31
N ALA A 12 1.80 46.43 -44.40
CA ALA A 12 0.84 45.33 -44.37
C ALA A 12 1.56 44.01 -44.08
N VAL A 13 1.24 43.39 -42.96
CA VAL A 13 1.83 42.08 -42.57
C VAL A 13 1.46 41.03 -43.64
N PRO A 14 2.44 40.30 -44.20
CA PRO A 14 2.18 39.27 -45.21
C PRO A 14 1.17 38.23 -44.71
N GLN A 15 0.15 37.91 -45.52
CA GLN A 15 -0.93 36.97 -45.15
C GLN A 15 -0.44 35.59 -44.70
N LEU A 16 0.73 35.16 -45.17
CA LEU A 16 1.36 33.89 -44.77
C LEU A 16 1.82 33.89 -43.30
N ALA A 17 2.28 35.02 -42.76
CA ALA A 17 2.69 35.13 -41.35
C ALA A 17 1.50 35.12 -40.38
N MET A 18 0.27 35.32 -40.88
CA MET A 18 -0.95 35.33 -40.06
C MET A 18 -1.56 33.93 -39.85
N ARG A 19 -1.16 32.93 -40.65
CA ARG A 19 -1.63 31.53 -40.49
C ARG A 19 -0.95 30.90 -39.26
N GLY A 20 -1.69 30.82 -38.16
CA GLY A 20 -1.23 30.18 -36.92
C GLY A 20 -1.20 31.11 -35.70
N MET A 21 -1.48 32.41 -35.88
CA MET A 21 -1.66 33.32 -34.75
C MET A 21 -2.95 33.03 -34.00
N THR A 22 -2.88 32.97 -32.67
CA THR A 22 -4.05 32.90 -31.79
C THR A 22 -4.76 34.27 -31.75
N ASN A 23 -6.02 34.31 -31.31
CA ASN A 23 -6.77 35.57 -31.17
C ASN A 23 -6.06 36.58 -30.26
N ALA A 24 -5.36 36.12 -29.21
CA ALA A 24 -4.58 36.98 -28.33
C ALA A 24 -3.44 37.70 -29.07
N LYS A 25 -2.67 36.99 -29.91
CA LYS A 25 -1.59 37.60 -30.71
C LYS A 25 -2.14 38.57 -31.78
N ARG A 26 -3.34 38.29 -32.32
CA ARG A 26 -4.01 39.18 -33.29
C ARG A 26 -4.45 40.49 -32.65
N PHE A 27 -5.05 40.45 -31.45
CA PHE A 27 -5.41 41.67 -30.72
C PHE A 27 -4.18 42.50 -30.35
N ALA A 28 -3.10 41.86 -29.90
CA ALA A 28 -1.84 42.55 -29.60
C ALA A 28 -1.24 43.25 -30.84
N ALA A 29 -1.52 42.74 -32.04
CA ALA A 29 -1.10 43.33 -33.32
C ALA A 29 -2.15 44.28 -33.94
N GLY A 30 -3.23 44.62 -33.23
CA GLY A 30 -4.30 45.50 -33.75
C GLY A 30 -5.15 44.87 -34.87
N LEU A 31 -5.14 43.54 -34.99
CA LEU A 31 -5.87 42.80 -36.01
C LEU A 31 -7.23 42.29 -35.50
N PRO A 32 -8.25 42.16 -36.36
CA PRO A 32 -9.54 41.59 -35.99
C PRO A 32 -9.41 40.10 -35.60
N PRO A 33 -10.28 39.60 -34.71
CA PRO A 33 -10.24 38.21 -34.26
C PRO A 33 -10.49 37.23 -35.42
N LEU A 34 -10.01 36.00 -35.28
CA LEU A 34 -10.37 34.92 -36.19
C LEU A 34 -11.87 34.59 -36.07
N PRO A 35 -12.55 34.27 -37.17
CA PRO A 35 -13.93 33.82 -37.14
C PRO A 35 -14.05 32.50 -36.34
N PRO A 36 -15.15 32.32 -35.59
CA PRO A 36 -15.36 31.10 -34.81
C PRO A 36 -15.42 29.87 -35.73
N ARG A 37 -14.46 28.96 -35.56
CA ARG A 37 -14.45 27.67 -36.26
C ARG A 37 -15.53 26.77 -35.66
N ARG A 38 -16.67 26.66 -36.34
CA ARG A 38 -17.66 25.62 -36.06
C ARG A 38 -17.02 24.26 -36.38
N LYS A 39 -16.79 23.45 -35.36
CA LYS A 39 -16.43 22.04 -35.58
C LYS A 39 -17.64 21.35 -36.22
N PRO A 40 -17.46 20.50 -37.24
CA PRO A 40 -18.58 19.77 -37.83
C PRO A 40 -19.30 18.96 -36.74
N LEU A 41 -20.63 19.11 -36.66
CA LEU A 41 -21.48 18.25 -35.84
C LEU A 41 -21.27 16.81 -36.32
N GLY A 42 -20.59 15.98 -35.54
CA GLY A 42 -20.34 14.57 -35.89
C GLY A 42 -19.02 14.02 -35.36
N GLN A 43 -18.03 14.85 -35.06
CA GLN A 43 -16.89 14.39 -34.28
C GLN A 43 -17.30 14.33 -32.81
N ARG A 44 -17.59 13.12 -32.31
CA ARG A 44 -17.59 12.80 -30.87
C ARG A 44 -16.36 13.47 -30.25
N THR A 45 -16.57 14.59 -29.57
CA THR A 45 -15.56 15.16 -28.69
C THR A 45 -15.21 14.05 -27.72
N LYS A 46 -13.94 13.61 -27.72
CA LYS A 46 -13.38 12.88 -26.59
C LYS A 46 -13.78 13.70 -25.37
N THR A 47 -14.69 13.15 -24.57
CA THR A 47 -15.16 13.75 -23.33
C THR A 47 -13.94 14.25 -22.58
N ALA A 48 -14.01 15.46 -22.02
CA ALA A 48 -12.96 15.95 -21.14
C ALA A 48 -12.70 14.83 -20.13
N ARG A 49 -11.46 14.34 -20.06
CA ARG A 49 -11.08 13.37 -19.04
C ARG A 49 -11.51 13.99 -17.72
N SER A 50 -12.42 13.34 -17.00
CA SER A 50 -12.75 13.80 -15.65
C SER A 50 -11.42 13.91 -14.90
N ALA A 51 -11.24 14.97 -14.13
CA ALA A 51 -10.12 15.03 -13.21
C ALA A 51 -10.17 13.74 -12.37
N SER A 52 -9.16 12.88 -12.52
CA SER A 52 -9.00 11.74 -11.64
C SER A 52 -8.93 12.29 -10.21
N ALA A 53 -9.66 11.67 -9.28
CA ALA A 53 -9.58 12.04 -7.87
C ALA A 53 -8.10 12.08 -7.46
N SER A 54 -7.68 13.16 -6.81
CA SER A 54 -6.32 13.28 -6.29
C SER A 54 -6.09 12.12 -5.33
N THR A 55 -5.07 11.30 -5.59
CA THR A 55 -4.64 10.30 -4.63
C THR A 55 -4.21 11.02 -3.37
N ILE A 56 -4.82 10.66 -2.24
CA ILE A 56 -4.37 11.11 -0.91
C ILE A 56 -2.93 10.59 -0.79
N PRO A 57 -1.94 11.44 -0.46
CA PRO A 57 -0.57 10.98 -0.27
C PRO A 57 -0.54 9.92 0.84
N GLY A 58 -0.12 8.71 0.52
CA GLY A 58 0.14 7.68 1.51
C GLY A 58 1.44 7.99 2.28
N THR A 59 1.51 7.57 3.53
CA THR A 59 2.76 7.67 4.31
C THR A 59 3.60 6.44 4.02
N GLN A 60 4.85 6.65 3.61
CA GLN A 60 5.82 5.58 3.43
C GLN A 60 6.57 5.34 4.74
N ALA A 61 6.61 4.09 5.21
CA ALA A 61 7.13 3.74 6.53
C ALA A 61 7.62 2.29 6.60
N ASN A 62 8.31 1.94 7.68
CA ASN A 62 8.57 0.56 8.07
C ASN A 62 7.57 0.15 9.16
N ILE A 63 7.31 -1.15 9.29
CA ILE A 63 6.54 -1.69 10.42
C ILE A 63 7.53 -2.31 11.40
N GLU A 64 7.65 -1.70 12.58
CA GLU A 64 8.40 -2.21 13.72
C GLU A 64 7.52 -3.19 14.52
N VAL A 65 8.14 -4.25 15.02
CA VAL A 65 7.49 -5.29 15.82
C VAL A 65 8.04 -5.22 17.24
N LEU A 66 7.16 -4.92 18.20
CA LEU A 66 7.48 -4.69 19.60
C LEU A 66 6.93 -5.82 20.46
N ASP A 67 7.71 -6.38 21.38
CA ASP A 67 7.22 -7.31 22.40
C ASP A 67 6.22 -6.60 23.33
N THR A 68 5.01 -7.16 23.50
CA THR A 68 3.97 -6.52 24.32
C THR A 68 4.27 -6.50 25.83
N SER A 69 5.11 -7.43 26.30
CA SER A 69 5.44 -7.56 27.72
C SER A 69 6.57 -6.63 28.14
N THR A 70 7.55 -6.41 27.26
CA THR A 70 8.75 -5.62 27.58
C THR A 70 8.79 -4.27 26.86
N GLY A 71 8.01 -4.09 25.78
CA GLY A 71 8.09 -2.94 24.89
C GLY A 71 9.35 -2.89 24.03
N GLN A 72 10.20 -3.94 24.06
CA GLN A 72 11.43 -3.98 23.28
C GLN A 72 11.16 -4.28 21.82
N SER A 73 11.95 -3.68 20.94
CA SER A 73 11.93 -3.97 19.50
C SER A 73 12.51 -5.36 19.22
N LEU A 74 11.74 -6.17 18.51
CA LEU A 74 12.14 -7.47 17.96
C LEU A 74 12.68 -7.35 16.53
N GLY A 75 12.61 -6.14 15.94
CA GLY A 75 12.99 -5.85 14.57
C GLY A 75 11.82 -5.30 13.76
N TYR A 76 11.91 -5.45 12.44
CA TYR A 76 10.95 -4.91 11.48
C TYR A 76 10.37 -6.04 10.64
N PHE A 77 9.24 -5.81 9.97
CA PHE A 77 8.77 -6.73 8.95
C PHE A 77 9.84 -6.96 7.88
N SER A 78 10.11 -8.23 7.58
CA SER A 78 11.06 -8.62 6.55
C SER A 78 10.51 -8.39 5.14
N SER A 79 11.36 -7.94 4.22
CA SER A 79 11.06 -7.89 2.78
C SER A 79 11.10 -9.26 2.10
N ALA A 80 11.30 -10.35 2.86
CA ALA A 80 11.25 -11.74 2.41
C ALA A 80 10.16 -12.53 3.16
N TYR A 81 9.59 -13.54 2.51
CA TYR A 81 8.81 -14.58 3.19
C TYR A 81 9.72 -15.77 3.53
N ASN A 82 9.30 -16.62 4.46
CA ASN A 82 9.94 -17.92 4.63
C ASN A 82 9.54 -18.89 3.49
N SER A 83 9.98 -20.14 3.56
CA SER A 83 9.68 -21.18 2.55
C SER A 83 8.20 -21.54 2.42
N PHE A 84 7.37 -21.11 3.37
CA PHE A 84 5.91 -21.33 3.37
C PHE A 84 5.13 -20.07 2.98
N GLY A 85 5.80 -18.98 2.60
CA GLY A 85 5.13 -17.73 2.22
C GLY A 85 4.68 -16.88 3.42
N GLU A 86 5.17 -17.15 4.62
CA GLU A 86 4.77 -16.45 5.85
C GLU A 86 5.69 -15.24 6.11
N ALA A 87 5.12 -14.17 6.70
CA ALA A 87 5.88 -12.98 7.07
C ALA A 87 6.85 -13.29 8.22
N THR A 88 8.09 -12.80 8.06
CA THR A 88 9.19 -12.97 9.01
C THR A 88 9.69 -11.60 9.51
N LEU A 89 10.64 -11.60 10.44
CA LEU A 89 11.29 -10.39 10.93
C LEU A 89 12.67 -10.17 10.30
N ALA A 90 13.04 -8.91 10.21
CA ALA A 90 14.36 -8.40 9.84
C ALA A 90 14.94 -7.61 11.02
N THR A 91 16.21 -7.85 11.37
CA THR A 91 16.89 -7.10 12.44
C THR A 91 17.50 -5.78 11.97
N ASN A 92 17.57 -5.57 10.65
CA ASN A 92 18.22 -4.40 10.06
C ASN A 92 17.18 -3.47 9.40
N LEU A 93 17.24 -2.18 9.74
CA LEU A 93 16.42 -1.12 9.12
C LEU A 93 16.80 -0.81 7.68
N ASN A 94 17.94 -1.30 7.19
CA ASN A 94 18.51 -0.80 5.95
C ASN A 94 18.03 -1.65 4.76
N PRO A 95 17.14 -1.15 3.89
CA PRO A 95 16.69 -1.92 2.74
C PRO A 95 17.72 -2.03 1.63
N ARG A 96 18.83 -1.30 1.76
CA ARG A 96 19.90 -1.25 0.76
C ARG A 96 20.81 -2.46 0.96
N ALA A 97 20.40 -3.57 0.37
CA ALA A 97 21.23 -4.76 0.21
C ALA A 97 22.62 -4.34 -0.26
N THR A 98 23.64 -4.63 0.54
CA THR A 98 25.02 -4.68 0.08
C THR A 98 25.10 -5.86 -0.89
N GLN A 99 24.76 -5.62 -2.16
CA GLN A 99 25.12 -6.50 -3.25
C GLN A 99 26.64 -6.44 -3.40
N GLY A 100 27.33 -7.41 -2.84
CA GLY A 100 28.78 -7.49 -2.91
C GLY A 100 29.31 -8.04 -1.60
N ASP A 101 29.28 -9.36 -1.48
CA ASP A 101 30.49 -10.17 -1.28
C ASP A 101 30.04 -11.62 -1.11
N GLU A 102 30.33 -12.44 -2.13
CA GLU A 102 29.99 -13.85 -2.21
C GLU A 102 30.97 -14.69 -1.38
N GLU A 103 30.96 -14.56 -0.06
CA GLU A 103 31.63 -15.55 0.80
C GLU A 103 31.03 -15.49 2.21
N GLU A 104 30.16 -16.45 2.55
CA GLU A 104 30.25 -17.25 3.78
C GLU A 104 28.94 -18.03 4.03
N THR A 105 29.12 -19.33 4.26
CA THR A 105 28.13 -20.41 4.45
C THR A 105 27.37 -20.36 5.78
N GLN A 106 26.63 -19.29 5.98
CA GLN A 106 25.49 -19.25 6.91
C GLN A 106 24.31 -18.62 6.15
N PRO A 107 23.07 -19.14 6.24
CA PRO A 107 21.91 -18.43 5.74
C PRO A 107 21.68 -17.20 6.63
N SER A 108 22.53 -16.18 6.48
CA SER A 108 22.30 -14.89 7.09
C SER A 108 21.03 -14.35 6.44
N THR A 109 19.97 -14.40 7.24
CA THR A 109 18.65 -13.80 7.11
C THR A 109 18.75 -12.27 7.03
N GLY A 110 19.61 -11.76 6.13
CA GLY A 110 19.84 -10.35 5.84
C GLY A 110 18.68 -9.76 5.05
N SER A 111 17.45 -10.06 5.45
CA SER A 111 16.28 -9.43 4.91
C SER A 111 16.26 -7.97 5.31
N SER A 112 16.04 -7.14 4.32
CA SER A 112 15.75 -5.73 4.46
C SER A 112 14.42 -5.52 5.18
N SER A 113 14.25 -4.37 5.85
CA SER A 113 12.93 -3.98 6.35
C SER A 113 11.97 -3.75 5.17
N ARG A 114 10.71 -4.13 5.39
CA ARG A 114 9.62 -3.97 4.44
C ARG A 114 9.08 -2.55 4.53
N LEU A 115 9.22 -1.84 3.42
CA LEU A 115 8.67 -0.53 3.19
C LEU A 115 7.20 -0.67 2.81
N VAL A 116 6.35 0.05 3.51
CA VAL A 116 4.90 0.03 3.30
C VAL A 116 4.37 1.43 3.00
N ILE A 117 3.25 1.49 2.29
CA ILE A 117 2.44 2.68 2.12
C ILE A 117 1.15 2.45 2.88
N ILE A 118 0.90 3.32 3.85
CA ILE A 118 -0.33 3.34 4.63
C ILE A 118 -1.14 4.54 4.18
N THR A 119 -2.33 4.27 3.64
CA THR A 119 -3.28 5.33 3.30
C THR A 119 -4.23 5.48 4.48
N PRO A 120 -4.21 6.62 5.21
CA PRO A 120 -5.07 6.80 6.36
C PRO A 120 -6.54 6.73 5.93
N GLN A 121 -7.33 5.89 6.60
CA GLN A 121 -8.78 5.99 6.58
C GLN A 121 -9.28 6.51 7.94
N ASN A 122 -10.25 7.41 7.91
CA ASN A 122 -10.87 7.92 9.14
C ASN A 122 -11.72 6.81 9.77
N GLY A 123 -11.17 6.11 10.76
CA GLY A 123 -11.91 5.24 11.68
C GLY A 123 -12.34 3.88 11.13
N GLY A 124 -11.76 3.43 10.01
CA GLY A 124 -12.08 2.14 9.38
C GLY A 124 -10.84 1.31 9.06
N PRO A 125 -11.01 0.01 8.78
CA PRO A 125 -9.90 -0.84 8.39
C PRO A 125 -9.38 -0.43 7.01
N SER A 126 -8.08 -0.56 6.81
CA SER A 126 -7.39 -0.10 5.62
C SER A 126 -6.44 -1.16 5.07
N ASN A 127 -6.13 -1.05 3.78
CA ASN A 127 -5.08 -1.83 3.14
C ASN A 127 -3.71 -1.23 3.46
N VAL A 128 -2.75 -2.09 3.78
CA VAL A 128 -1.34 -1.73 3.91
C VAL A 128 -0.61 -2.25 2.69
N GLN A 129 -0.25 -1.37 1.76
CA GLN A 129 0.45 -1.76 0.54
C GLN A 129 1.95 -1.91 0.81
N THR A 130 2.55 -2.98 0.33
CA THR A 130 4.00 -3.22 0.38
C THR A 130 4.68 -2.62 -0.86
N VAL A 131 5.81 -1.95 -0.67
CA VAL A 131 6.57 -1.28 -1.75
C VAL A 131 7.70 -2.15 -2.28
N ASN A 132 8.42 -2.79 -1.37
CA ASN A 132 9.52 -3.72 -1.64
C ASN A 132 9.15 -5.15 -1.17
N GLY A 133 7.88 -5.52 -1.27
CA GLY A 133 7.43 -6.86 -0.93
C GLY A 133 8.09 -7.93 -1.82
N PRO A 134 8.23 -9.18 -1.34
CA PRO A 134 8.91 -10.25 -2.07
C PRO A 134 8.22 -10.63 -3.39
N ASP A 135 6.91 -10.42 -3.47
CA ASP A 135 6.09 -10.79 -4.62
C ASP A 135 5.10 -9.68 -4.98
N ALA A 136 5.24 -9.14 -6.19
CA ALA A 136 4.38 -8.10 -6.72
C ALA A 136 2.94 -8.58 -7.01
N ALA A 137 2.70 -9.90 -7.08
CA ALA A 137 1.36 -10.48 -7.24
C ALA A 137 0.51 -10.37 -5.96
N PHE A 138 1.16 -10.17 -4.80
CA PHE A 138 0.52 -10.06 -3.49
C PHE A 138 0.92 -8.74 -2.80
N PRO A 139 0.50 -7.60 -3.36
CA PRO A 139 1.07 -6.31 -3.01
C PRO A 139 0.60 -5.79 -1.64
N PHE A 140 -0.37 -6.41 -0.98
CA PHE A 140 -0.89 -5.97 0.31
C PHE A 140 -0.42 -6.89 1.44
N LEU A 141 -0.12 -6.31 2.59
CA LEU A 141 0.02 -7.05 3.84
C LEU A 141 -1.38 -7.40 4.35
N GLY A 142 -1.61 -8.64 4.77
CA GLY A 142 -2.92 -9.07 5.25
C GLY A 142 -2.87 -10.36 6.06
N GLY A 143 -4.05 -10.81 6.46
CA GLY A 143 -4.25 -12.07 7.15
C GLY A 143 -4.56 -13.20 6.16
N ILE A 144 -3.98 -14.36 6.43
CA ILE A 144 -4.18 -15.60 5.68
C ILE A 144 -4.65 -16.65 6.68
N LYS A 145 -5.77 -17.34 6.42
CA LYS A 145 -6.29 -18.36 7.33
C LYS A 145 -5.24 -19.45 7.61
N GLY A 146 -5.11 -19.84 8.89
CA GLY A 146 -4.13 -20.83 9.35
C GLY A 146 -4.36 -22.20 8.73
N PHE A 147 -3.28 -22.94 8.47
CA PHE A 147 -3.39 -24.25 7.81
C PHE A 147 -4.17 -25.25 8.67
N THR A 148 -3.89 -25.29 9.98
CA THR A 148 -4.52 -26.26 10.90
C THR A 148 -5.82 -25.76 11.53
N SER A 149 -6.18 -24.48 11.43
CA SER A 149 -7.50 -23.98 11.83
C SER A 149 -8.57 -24.67 10.97
N PRO A 150 -9.62 -25.30 11.52
CA PRO A 150 -10.59 -26.08 10.73
C PRO A 150 -11.50 -25.21 9.86
N ASP A 151 -11.71 -23.95 10.23
CA ASP A 151 -12.55 -23.01 9.50
C ASP A 151 -11.88 -21.62 9.37
N ASN A 152 -12.65 -20.62 8.95
CA ASN A 152 -12.18 -19.23 8.79
C ASN A 152 -12.59 -18.35 9.98
N LEU A 153 -12.98 -18.95 11.10
CA LEU A 153 -13.35 -18.28 12.33
C LEU A 153 -12.09 -18.06 13.16
N ILE A 154 -11.97 -16.87 13.72
CA ILE A 154 -11.06 -16.59 14.80
C ILE A 154 -11.93 -16.48 16.06
N ASP A 155 -11.97 -17.56 16.84
CA ASP A 155 -12.81 -17.67 18.03
C ASP A 155 -12.00 -17.33 19.29
N PRO A 156 -12.51 -16.49 20.20
CA PRO A 156 -11.86 -16.25 21.50
C PRO A 156 -11.81 -17.47 22.44
N ALA A 157 -12.43 -18.59 22.10
CA ALA A 157 -12.46 -19.82 22.89
C ALA A 157 -11.60 -20.97 22.32
N THR A 158 -11.08 -20.85 21.10
CA THR A 158 -10.30 -21.91 20.43
C THR A 158 -8.85 -21.45 20.20
N ASP A 159 -8.02 -22.34 19.66
CA ASP A 159 -6.66 -22.08 19.23
C ASP A 159 -6.57 -21.67 17.74
N ASP A 160 -7.68 -21.20 17.16
CA ASP A 160 -7.72 -20.77 15.77
C ASP A 160 -6.83 -19.56 15.52
N TYR A 161 -6.15 -19.59 14.38
CA TYR A 161 -5.17 -18.58 14.01
C TYR A 161 -5.14 -18.35 12.50
N GLY A 162 -4.42 -17.30 12.11
CA GLY A 162 -3.99 -17.07 10.74
C GLY A 162 -2.54 -16.58 10.67
N TYR A 163 -1.95 -16.70 9.49
CA TYR A 163 -0.64 -16.17 9.16
C TYR A 163 -0.74 -14.71 8.74
N ILE A 164 0.31 -13.94 9.02
CA ILE A 164 0.51 -12.65 8.35
C ILE A 164 1.34 -12.89 7.09
N GLY A 165 0.92 -12.32 5.97
CA GLY A 165 1.61 -12.52 4.69
C GLY A 165 1.19 -11.52 3.62
N GLY A 166 1.68 -11.75 2.40
CA GLY A 166 1.24 -11.02 1.21
C GLY A 166 -0.09 -11.59 0.69
N VAL A 167 -1.02 -10.70 0.36
CA VAL A 167 -2.35 -11.03 -0.16
C VAL A 167 -2.74 -10.12 -1.33
N GLN A 168 -3.73 -10.56 -2.11
CA GLN A 168 -4.50 -9.70 -3.01
C GLN A 168 -5.50 -8.85 -2.23
N GLU A 169 -5.96 -7.75 -2.86
CA GLU A 169 -6.91 -6.83 -2.23
C GLU A 169 -8.27 -7.49 -1.97
N THR A 170 -8.80 -7.28 -0.78
CA THR A 170 -10.18 -7.55 -0.38
C THR A 170 -10.87 -6.25 0.01
N PHE A 171 -12.21 -6.25 0.02
CA PHE A 171 -12.95 -5.06 0.42
C PHE A 171 -12.82 -4.82 1.94
N PRO A 172 -12.67 -3.56 2.39
CA PRO A 172 -12.73 -3.25 3.82
C PRO A 172 -14.01 -3.77 4.48
N GLY A 173 -13.85 -4.50 5.59
CA GLY A 173 -14.97 -5.07 6.35
C GLY A 173 -15.61 -6.31 5.72
N SER A 174 -15.06 -6.87 4.64
CA SER A 174 -15.53 -8.16 4.12
C SER A 174 -15.01 -9.32 4.96
N SER A 175 -15.83 -10.34 5.17
CA SER A 175 -15.37 -11.65 5.65
C SER A 175 -14.29 -12.27 4.74
N PRO A 176 -13.60 -13.35 5.16
CA PRO A 176 -12.46 -13.88 4.44
C PRO A 176 -12.90 -14.47 3.10
N VAL A 177 -12.18 -14.14 2.05
CA VAL A 177 -12.48 -14.60 0.68
C VAL A 177 -11.34 -15.40 0.10
N LEU A 178 -11.65 -16.33 -0.80
CA LEU A 178 -10.62 -17.05 -1.53
C LEU A 178 -9.99 -16.12 -2.58
N ALA A 179 -8.76 -15.67 -2.31
CA ALA A 179 -7.98 -14.81 -3.20
C ALA A 179 -6.50 -15.20 -3.18
N GLY A 180 -5.72 -14.67 -4.14
CA GLY A 180 -4.30 -14.97 -4.25
C GLY A 180 -3.51 -14.52 -3.03
N ASN A 181 -2.59 -15.36 -2.56
CA ASN A 181 -1.74 -15.06 -1.42
C ASN A 181 -0.42 -15.84 -1.44
N SER A 182 0.55 -15.29 -0.69
CA SER A 182 1.91 -15.81 -0.56
C SER A 182 1.99 -17.25 -0.03
N PHE A 183 1.16 -17.62 0.95
CA PHE A 183 1.13 -18.99 1.48
C PHE A 183 0.64 -19.99 0.43
N THR A 184 -0.47 -19.70 -0.25
CA THR A 184 -1.01 -20.55 -1.32
C THR A 184 -0.01 -20.66 -2.47
N ALA A 185 0.68 -19.58 -2.82
CA ALA A 185 1.71 -19.61 -3.86
C ALA A 185 2.91 -20.50 -3.50
N ALA A 186 3.34 -20.48 -2.23
CA ALA A 186 4.46 -21.29 -1.76
C ALA A 186 4.10 -22.78 -1.56
N THR A 187 2.88 -23.06 -1.08
CA THR A 187 2.48 -24.42 -0.66
C THR A 187 1.57 -25.15 -1.65
N GLY A 188 0.92 -24.41 -2.57
CA GLY A 188 -0.13 -24.93 -3.45
C GLY A 188 -1.48 -25.16 -2.75
N LEU A 189 -1.62 -24.79 -1.47
CA LEU A 189 -2.83 -25.01 -0.69
C LEU A 189 -3.71 -23.75 -0.65
N PRO A 190 -4.87 -23.73 -1.33
CA PRO A 190 -5.74 -22.57 -1.38
C PRO A 190 -6.40 -22.30 -0.02
N VAL A 191 -6.19 -21.11 0.52
CA VAL A 191 -6.78 -20.65 1.79
C VAL A 191 -7.37 -19.24 1.66
N PRO A 192 -8.45 -18.91 2.41
CA PRO A 192 -9.03 -17.57 2.41
C PRO A 192 -8.15 -16.52 3.07
N VAL A 193 -8.37 -15.25 2.69
CA VAL A 193 -7.57 -14.09 3.11
C VAL A 193 -8.41 -12.84 3.33
N GLU A 194 -7.81 -11.87 4.03
CA GLU A 194 -8.28 -10.49 4.15
C GLU A 194 -7.08 -9.52 4.08
N SER A 195 -7.17 -8.48 3.24
CA SER A 195 -6.12 -7.45 3.14
C SER A 195 -6.42 -6.20 3.97
N ALA A 196 -7.70 -5.83 4.05
CA ALA A 196 -8.16 -4.62 4.72
C ALA A 196 -8.54 -4.94 6.17
N ILE A 197 -7.56 -5.34 6.98
CA ILE A 197 -7.71 -5.65 8.42
C ILE A 197 -7.00 -4.64 9.32
N TRP A 198 -6.33 -3.63 8.76
CA TRP A 198 -5.39 -2.80 9.50
C TRP A 198 -6.01 -1.47 9.96
N TYR A 199 -5.84 -1.17 11.23
CA TYR A 199 -6.17 0.12 11.85
C TYR A 199 -4.88 0.82 12.24
N HIS A 200 -4.68 2.04 11.72
CA HIS A 200 -3.52 2.86 12.03
C HIS A 200 -3.93 4.05 12.88
N ASP A 201 -3.43 4.09 14.12
CA ASP A 201 -3.51 5.27 14.97
C ASP A 201 -2.38 6.22 14.59
N THR A 202 -2.71 7.30 13.90
CA THR A 202 -1.73 8.29 13.43
C THR A 202 -1.12 9.13 14.56
N VAL A 203 -1.66 9.06 15.78
CA VAL A 203 -1.13 9.78 16.95
C VAL A 203 -0.05 8.95 17.63
N THR A 204 -0.31 7.66 17.85
CA THR A 204 0.63 6.76 18.54
C THR A 204 1.54 6.00 17.59
N GLY A 205 1.20 5.96 16.29
CA GLY A 205 1.84 5.09 15.31
C GLY A 205 1.44 3.62 15.45
N ALA A 206 0.50 3.27 16.35
CA ALA A 206 0.09 1.89 16.53
C ALA A 206 -0.62 1.37 15.27
N LEU A 207 -0.24 0.16 14.86
CA LEU A 207 -0.89 -0.58 13.77
C LEU A 207 -1.51 -1.84 14.37
N THR A 208 -2.83 -1.94 14.37
CA THR A 208 -3.55 -3.10 14.89
C THR A 208 -4.28 -3.84 13.77
N ALA A 209 -4.45 -5.15 13.96
CA ALA A 209 -5.22 -5.98 13.05
C ALA A 209 -6.61 -6.24 13.65
N GLN A 210 -7.60 -6.44 12.79
CA GLN A 210 -8.95 -6.86 13.14
C GLN A 210 -9.47 -7.78 12.05
N TRP A 211 -9.54 -9.07 12.34
CA TRP A 211 -10.14 -10.06 11.44
C TRP A 211 -11.67 -9.90 11.43
N VAL A 212 -12.31 -10.18 10.29
CA VAL A 212 -13.77 -10.17 10.15
C VAL A 212 -14.24 -11.59 9.95
N ASN A 213 -14.89 -12.19 10.94
CA ASN A 213 -15.36 -13.56 10.82
C ASN A 213 -16.44 -13.71 9.72
N PRO A 214 -16.69 -14.93 9.20
CA PRO A 214 -17.76 -15.21 8.23
C PRO A 214 -19.17 -14.82 8.68
N ASP A 215 -19.41 -14.77 9.98
CA ASP A 215 -20.68 -14.33 10.58
C ASP A 215 -20.75 -12.80 10.79
N GLY A 216 -19.71 -12.07 10.40
CA GLY A 216 -19.56 -10.63 10.56
C GLY A 216 -19.10 -10.18 11.95
N SER A 217 -18.80 -11.12 12.86
CA SER A 217 -18.23 -10.77 14.17
C SER A 217 -16.79 -10.25 14.04
N LEU A 218 -16.40 -9.41 15.00
CA LEU A 218 -15.10 -8.75 15.07
C LEU A 218 -14.39 -9.17 16.36
N PRO A 219 -13.79 -10.37 16.41
CA PRO A 219 -13.12 -10.87 17.61
C PRO A 219 -11.91 -10.00 17.96
N THR A 220 -11.54 -9.93 19.24
CA THR A 220 -10.25 -9.31 19.59
C THR A 220 -9.14 -10.09 18.91
N THR A 221 -8.31 -9.40 18.13
CA THR A 221 -7.24 -10.03 17.36
C THR A 221 -5.89 -9.74 18.01
N TYR A 222 -5.19 -10.79 18.42
CA TYR A 222 -3.87 -10.73 19.00
C TYR A 222 -2.82 -11.10 17.97
N LEU A 223 -1.71 -10.35 17.93
CA LEU A 223 -0.57 -10.63 17.05
C LEU A 223 0.52 -11.37 17.83
N GLY A 224 1.11 -12.38 17.20
CA GLY A 224 2.16 -13.21 17.81
C GLY A 224 3.32 -13.48 16.86
N TYR A 225 4.49 -13.75 17.45
CA TYR A 225 5.68 -14.23 16.77
C TYR A 225 6.08 -15.58 17.36
N ILE A 226 6.10 -16.60 16.52
CA ILE A 226 6.39 -17.98 16.90
C ILE A 226 7.22 -18.64 15.80
N GLN A 227 8.23 -19.41 16.19
CA GLN A 227 9.04 -20.25 15.28
C GLN A 227 9.56 -19.51 14.03
N GLY A 228 9.80 -18.21 14.11
CA GLY A 228 10.36 -17.42 13.01
C GLY A 228 9.36 -16.64 12.15
N PHE A 229 8.05 -16.79 12.37
CA PHE A 229 7.01 -16.14 11.57
C PHE A 229 5.93 -15.46 12.42
N LEU A 230 5.16 -14.58 11.77
CA LEU A 230 4.09 -13.79 12.39
C LEU A 230 2.71 -14.42 12.17
N ILE A 231 1.90 -14.41 13.23
CA ILE A 231 0.53 -14.92 13.25
C ILE A 231 -0.43 -13.92 13.88
N PHE A 232 -1.72 -14.20 13.75
CA PHE A 232 -2.79 -13.61 14.56
C PHE A 232 -3.74 -14.68 15.09
N THR A 233 -4.37 -14.44 16.24
CA THR A 233 -5.34 -15.36 16.88
C THR A 233 -6.37 -14.60 17.72
N GLY A 234 -7.47 -15.27 18.09
CA GLY A 234 -8.50 -14.78 18.99
C GLY A 234 -8.25 -15.10 20.46
N ASN A 235 -7.36 -16.06 20.75
CA ASN A 235 -7.07 -16.50 22.12
C ASN A 235 -5.58 -16.83 22.29
N GLN A 236 -4.86 -15.95 22.99
CA GLN A 236 -3.43 -16.12 23.26
C GLN A 236 -3.13 -17.40 24.05
N THR A 237 -3.93 -17.70 25.08
CA THR A 237 -3.68 -18.83 25.98
C THR A 237 -3.89 -20.16 25.25
N ALA A 238 -5.04 -20.34 24.60
CA ALA A 238 -5.36 -21.56 23.87
C ALA A 238 -4.33 -21.82 22.75
N PHE A 239 -3.97 -20.79 21.99
CA PHE A 239 -2.94 -20.90 20.95
C PHE A 239 -1.59 -21.34 21.53
N ALA A 240 -1.11 -20.69 22.60
CA ALA A 240 0.18 -21.03 23.20
C ALA A 240 0.20 -22.42 23.86
N GLU A 241 -0.93 -22.90 24.38
CA GLU A 241 -1.07 -24.27 24.90
C GLU A 241 -0.98 -25.32 23.79
N THR A 242 -1.57 -25.08 22.62
CA THR A 242 -1.50 -26.00 21.48
C THR A 242 -0.15 -25.96 20.76
N TYR A 243 0.31 -24.77 20.37
CA TYR A 243 1.43 -24.62 19.43
C TYR A 243 2.77 -24.28 20.11
N GLY A 244 2.73 -23.97 21.40
CA GLY A 244 3.91 -23.69 22.23
C GLY A 244 4.16 -22.21 22.49
N PRO A 245 5.29 -21.89 23.17
CA PRO A 245 5.61 -20.53 23.58
C PRO A 245 5.58 -19.54 22.42
N THR A 246 4.80 -18.47 22.57
CA THR A 246 4.61 -17.41 21.58
C THR A 246 4.99 -16.07 22.19
N VAL A 247 5.77 -15.26 21.46
CA VAL A 247 6.03 -13.87 21.85
C VAL A 247 4.89 -13.02 21.30
N TRP A 248 4.09 -12.44 22.17
CA TRP A 248 3.00 -11.56 21.77
C TRP A 248 3.55 -10.19 21.39
N VAL A 249 3.06 -9.62 20.30
CA VAL A 249 3.65 -8.41 19.72
C VAL A 249 2.62 -7.32 19.42
N ASN A 250 3.10 -6.08 19.42
CA ASN A 250 2.42 -4.91 18.86
C ASN A 250 3.16 -4.45 17.61
N PHE A 251 2.44 -3.93 16.62
CA PHE A 251 3.06 -3.28 15.48
C PHE A 251 3.04 -1.76 15.63
N SER A 252 4.14 -1.12 15.24
CA SER A 252 4.27 0.33 15.21
C SER A 252 4.81 0.79 13.86
N VAL A 253 4.23 1.87 13.34
CA VAL A 253 4.66 2.52 12.10
C VAL A 253 5.85 3.41 12.41
N ALA A 254 7.04 2.94 12.02
CA ALA A 254 8.29 3.67 12.17
C ALA A 254 8.62 4.45 10.89
N PRO A 255 9.00 5.73 10.97
CA PRO A 255 9.42 6.50 9.78
C PRO A 255 10.51 5.78 8.98
N SER A 256 10.44 5.80 7.65
CA SER A 256 11.58 5.33 6.86
C SER A 256 12.70 6.37 6.93
N THR A 257 13.84 6.01 7.53
CA THR A 257 15.05 6.83 7.46
C THR A 257 15.53 6.86 6.01
N SER A 258 15.39 8.03 5.37
CA SER A 258 15.89 8.30 4.00
C SER A 258 17.39 8.45 3.96
#